data_AF-A0A1I1ATW2-F1
#
_entry.id   AF-A0A1I1ATW2-F1
#
_cell.length_a   1.000
_cell.length_b   1.000
_cell.length_c   1.000
_cell.angle_alpha   90.00
_cell.angle_beta   90.00
_cell.angle_gamma   90.00
#
_symmetry.space_group_name_H-M   'P 1'
#
loop_
_entity.id
_entity.type
_entity.pdbx_description
1 polymer ?
#
loop_
_entity_poly.entity_id
_entity_poly.type
_entity_poly.pdbx_seq_one_letter_code
_entity_poly.pdbx_strand_id
1 'polypeptide(L)' 'MRIIRWLMMGAGVAIFLGTAAAWYWVAAFGCGMATTGCINFSIPMPWEDPELFGVLGPFFGLGVGLVVVGKWVVRA' A
#
# COMPACT_ATOMS: atom_id res chain seq x y z
N MET A 1 13.34 -24.56 -3.86
CA MET A 1 12.18 -23.76 -3.38
C MET A 1 12.55 -22.47 -2.64
N ARG A 2 13.74 -22.33 -2.02
CA ARG A 2 14.17 -21.10 -1.31
C ARG A 2 14.10 -19.80 -2.13
N ILE A 3 14.49 -19.82 -3.41
CA ILE A 3 14.50 -18.63 -4.28
C ILE A 3 13.08 -18.13 -4.58
N ILE A 4 12.15 -19.04 -4.87
CA ILE A 4 10.74 -18.73 -5.15
C ILE A 4 10.07 -18.08 -3.95
N ARG A 5 10.40 -18.55 -2.73
CA ARG A 5 9.95 -17.94 -1.49
C ARG A 5 10.41 -16.49 -1.34
N TRP A 6 11.70 -16.22 -1.58
CA TRP A 6 12.24 -14.86 -1.52
C TRP A 6 11.63 -13.96 -2.59
N LEU A 7 11.37 -14.47 -3.79
CA LEU A 7 10.69 -13.74 -4.85
C LEU A 7 9.24 -13.38 -4.47
N MET A 8 8.45 -14.32 -3.94
CA MET A 8 7.08 -14.03 -3.53
C MET A 8 7.00 -13.05 -2.35
N MET A 9 7.89 -13.21 -1.36
CA MET A 9 7.98 -12.26 -0.24
C MET A 9 8.42 -10.88 -0.72
N GLY A 10 9.44 -10.81 -1.57
CA GLY A 10 9.95 -9.56 -2.13
C GLY A 10 8.91 -8.85 -2.99
N ALA A 11 8.18 -9.59 -3.83
CA ALA A 11 7.10 -9.04 -4.65
C ALA A 11 5.95 -8.51 -3.78
N GLY A 12 5.54 -9.24 -2.74
CA GLY A 12 4.49 -8.79 -1.82
C GLY A 12 4.88 -7.51 -1.07
N VAL A 13 6.12 -7.43 -0.59
CA VAL A 13 6.66 -6.22 0.06
C VAL A 13 6.76 -5.06 -0.93
N ALA A 14 7.21 -5.30 -2.16
CA ALA A 14 7.31 -4.27 -3.19
C ALA A 14 5.93 -3.71 -3.56
N ILE A 15 4.92 -4.56 -3.70
CA ILE A 15 3.54 -4.15 -3.95
C ILE A 15 3.02 -3.31 -2.78
N PHE A 16 3.21 -3.76 -1.54
CA PHE A 16 2.77 -3.06 -0.34
C PHE A 16 3.41 -1.65 -0.21
N LEU A 17 4.73 -1.57 -0.39
CA LEU A 17 5.45 -0.29 -0.36
C LEU A 17 5.05 0.61 -1.54
N GLY A 18 4.86 0.03 -2.73
CA GLY A 18 4.38 0.75 -3.91
C GLY A 18 3.01 1.36 -3.69
N THR A 19 2.07 0.61 -3.10
CA THR A 19 0.74 1.13 -2.75
C THR A 19 0.79 2.19 -1.66
N ALA A 20 1.65 2.04 -0.66
CA ALA A 20 1.82 3.06 0.39
C ALA A 20 2.43 4.35 -0.17
N ALA A 21 3.39 4.24 -1.09
CA ALA A 21 3.95 5.38 -1.79
C ALA A 21 2.91 6.06 -2.70
N ALA A 22 2.11 5.27 -3.43
CA ALA A 22 1.01 5.79 -4.25
C ALA A 22 -0.04 6.50 -3.39
N TRP A 23 -0.37 5.97 -2.22
CA TRP A 23 -1.26 6.61 -1.25
C TRP A 23 -0.73 7.96 -0.82
N TYR A 24 0.53 8.00 -0.38
CA TYR A 24 1.18 9.23 0.04
C TYR A 24 1.21 10.26 -1.08
N TRP A 25 1.48 9.82 -2.31
CA TRP A 25 1.54 10.70 -3.47
C TRP A 25 0.17 11.29 -3.82
N VAL A 26 -0.89 10.47 -3.87
CA VAL A 26 -2.24 10.97 -4.18
C VAL A 26 -2.76 11.88 -3.06
N ALA A 27 -2.51 11.53 -1.80
CA ALA A 27 -2.84 12.38 -0.66
C ALA A 27 -2.11 13.74 -0.71
N ALA A 28 -0.83 13.73 -1.10
CA ALA A 28 -0.05 14.96 -1.28
C ALA A 28 -0.58 15.83 -2.44
N PHE A 29 -0.98 15.23 -3.56
CA PHE A 29 -1.61 15.94 -4.66
C PHE A 29 -2.97 16.54 -4.27
N GLY A 30 -3.76 15.85 -3.44
CA GLY A 30 -5.02 16.37 -2.90
C GLY A 30 -4.81 17.69 -2.16
N CYS A 31 -3.75 17.79 -1.33
CA CYS A 31 -3.41 19.05 -0.67
C CYS A 31 -2.79 20.11 -1.59
N GLY A 32 -2.13 19.71 -2.67
CA GLY A 32 -1.69 20.65 -3.71
C GLY A 32 -2.86 21.39 -4.40
N MET A 33 -4.05 20.79 -4.43
CA MET A 33 -5.27 21.40 -4.99
C MET A 33 -6.06 22.24 -3.97
N ALA A 34 -5.84 22.05 -2.66
CA ALA A 34 -6.50 22.79 -1.57
C ALA A 34 -5.52 23.74 -0.86
N THR A 35 -5.26 24.90 -1.47
CA THR A 35 -4.25 25.88 -0.99
C THR A 35 -4.59 26.58 0.33
N THR A 36 -5.80 26.42 0.87
CA THR A 36 -6.27 27.17 2.05
C THR A 36 -6.35 26.36 3.35
N GLY A 37 -6.06 25.05 3.35
CA GLY A 37 -6.27 24.17 4.53
C GLY A 37 -5.06 23.36 5.03
N CYS A 38 -4.00 23.18 4.23
CA CYS A 38 -2.95 22.18 4.53
C CYS A 38 -1.74 22.71 5.32
N ILE A 39 -1.92 23.71 6.20
CA ILE A 39 -0.83 24.25 7.06
C ILE A 39 -0.37 23.20 8.12
N ASN A 40 -1.20 22.20 8.41
CA ASN A 40 -0.86 21.04 9.25
C ASN A 40 -1.16 19.74 8.48
N PHE A 41 -0.35 19.43 7.46
CA PHE A 41 -0.53 18.23 6.62
C PHE A 41 -0.33 16.95 7.45
N SER A 42 -1.44 16.41 7.98
CA SER A 42 -1.52 15.03 8.42
C SER A 42 -2.02 14.22 7.24
N ILE A 43 -1.27 13.19 6.82
CA ILE A 43 -1.69 12.31 5.72
C ILE A 43 -2.97 11.63 6.23
N PRO A 44 -4.13 11.83 5.58
CA PRO A 44 -5.35 11.19 6.01
C PRO A 44 -5.13 9.69 6.02
N MET A 45 -5.49 9.08 7.13
CA MET A 45 -5.32 7.65 7.32
C MET A 45 -6.23 6.92 6.33
N PRO A 46 -5.88 5.70 5.89
CA PRO A 46 -6.57 5.04 4.79
C PRO A 46 -8.08 4.88 4.91
N TRP A 47 -8.62 4.96 6.11
CA TRP A 47 -10.04 4.86 6.41
C TRP A 47 -10.78 6.20 6.43
N GLU A 48 -10.06 7.32 6.37
CA GLU A 48 -10.63 8.67 6.31
C GLU A 48 -11.07 9.04 4.88
N ASP A 49 -10.44 8.42 3.87
CA ASP A 49 -10.77 8.57 2.44
C ASP A 49 -11.28 7.24 1.84
N PRO A 50 -12.58 6.93 1.95
CA PRO A 50 -13.14 5.65 1.50
C PRO A 50 -13.01 5.43 -0.01
N GLU A 51 -12.96 6.50 -0.80
CA GLU A 51 -12.76 6.45 -2.25
C GLU A 51 -11.34 6.03 -2.63
N LEU A 52 -10.33 6.59 -1.95
CA LEU A 52 -8.93 6.22 -2.19
C LEU A 52 -8.65 4.81 -1.65
N PHE A 53 -9.30 4.42 -0.56
CA PHE A 53 -9.27 3.06 -0.03
C PHE A 53 -9.95 2.04 -0.96
N GLY A 54 -11.05 2.41 -1.60
CA GLY A 54 -11.71 1.56 -2.59
C GLY A 54 -10.79 1.20 -3.75
N VAL A 55 -9.91 2.13 -4.16
CA VAL A 55 -8.96 1.94 -5.25
C VAL A 55 -7.68 1.24 -4.80
N LEU A 56 -7.05 1.68 -3.72
CA LEU A 56 -5.74 1.18 -3.27
C LEU A 56 -5.83 0.04 -2.24
N GLY A 57 -6.93 -0.09 -1.53
CA GLY A 57 -7.18 -1.12 -0.51
C GLY A 57 -7.08 -2.56 -1.04
N PRO A 58 -7.62 -2.89 -2.22
CA PRO A 58 -7.45 -4.22 -2.82
C PRO A 58 -5.98 -4.57 -3.06
N PHE A 59 -5.15 -3.61 -3.48
CA PHE A 59 -3.73 -3.81 -3.71
C PHE A 59 -2.94 -3.96 -2.40
N PHE A 60 -3.32 -3.22 -1.35
CA PHE A 60 -2.82 -3.43 0.01
C PHE A 60 -3.09 -4.87 0.49
N GLY A 61 -4.32 -5.35 0.31
CA GLY A 61 -4.69 -6.73 0.62
C GLY A 61 -3.91 -7.77 -0.21
N LEU A 62 -3.68 -7.48 -1.49
CA LEU A 62 -2.91 -8.34 -2.40
C LEU A 62 -1.44 -8.45 -1.97
N GLY A 63 -0.81 -7.33 -1.61
CA GLY A 63 0.57 -7.30 -1.11
C GLY A 63 0.72 -8.11 0.17
N VAL A 64 -0.16 -7.89 1.15
CA VAL A 64 -0.18 -8.66 2.41
C VAL A 64 -0.44 -10.14 2.14
N GLY A 65 -1.40 -10.46 1.27
CA GLY A 65 -1.74 -11.82 0.88
C GLY A 65 -0.55 -12.55 0.26
N LEU A 66 0.19 -11.90 -0.65
CA LEU A 66 1.40 -12.46 -1.27
C LEU A 66 2.52 -12.72 -0.26
N VAL A 67 2.72 -11.82 0.72
CA VAL A 67 3.70 -12.04 1.80
C VAL A 67 3.29 -13.21 2.69
N VAL A 68 2.00 -13.32 3.04
CA VAL A 68 1.48 -14.42 3.87
C VAL A 68 1.58 -15.75 3.11
N VAL A 69 1.15 -15.82 1.86
CA VAL A 69 1.27 -17.02 1.02
C VAL A 69 2.74 -17.41 0.83
N GLY A 70 3.61 -16.45 0.54
CA GLY A 70 5.06 -16.67 0.46
C GLY A 70 5.67 -17.23 1.76
N LYS A 71 5.16 -16.79 2.93
CA LYS A 71 5.64 -17.23 4.25
C LYS A 71 5.13 -18.61 4.66
N TRP A 72 3.86 -18.91 4.36
CA TRP A 72 3.14 -20.06 4.89
C TRP A 72 3.02 -21.21 3.89
N VAL A 73 2.75 -20.92 2.61
CA VAL A 73 2.55 -21.94 1.58
C VAL A 73 3.87 -22.44 1.01
N VAL A 74 4.86 -21.55 0.78
CA VAL A 74 6.18 -21.95 0.25
C VAL A 74 7.11 -22.53 1.34
N ARG A 75 6.59 -22.68 2.57
CA ARG A 75 7.32 -23.29 3.70
C ARG A 75 6.87 -24.73 3.97
N ALA A 76 5.68 -25.13 3.51
CA ALA A 76 5.23 -26.53 3.46
C ALA A 76 5.84 -27.22 2.23
#